data_AF-R1F1B3-F1
#
_entry.id   AF-R1F1B3-F1
#
_cell.length_a   1.000
_cell.length_b   1.000
_cell.length_c   1.000
_cell.angle_alpha   90.00
_cell.angle_beta   90.00
_cell.angle_gamma   90.00
#
_symmetry.space_group_name_H-M   'P 1'
#
loop_
_entity.id
_entity.type
_entity.pdbx_description
1 polymer ?
#
loop_
_entity_poly.entity_id
_entity_poly.type
_entity_poly.pdbx_seq_one_letter_code
_entity_poly.pdbx_strand_id
1 'polypeptide(L)' 'MQRSEFANGVAAIAGKKIVIVGCGAQGLNQGLNMRDSGCDISYTLRHATPQRPPPLPTQRASYVNATSNGFAVGGGD' A
#
# COMPACT_ATOMS: atom_id res chain seq x y z
N MET A 1 -15.87 -21.28 5.36
CA MET A 1 -16.46 -20.04 5.91
C MET A 1 -17.76 -19.75 5.20
N GLN A 2 -18.81 -19.37 5.93
CA GLN A 2 -20.10 -18.95 5.42
C GLN A 2 -20.06 -17.46 5.04
N ARG A 3 -20.79 -17.06 4.00
CA ARG A 3 -20.82 -15.65 3.57
C ARG A 3 -21.31 -14.69 4.66
N SER A 4 -22.19 -15.17 5.54
CA SER A 4 -22.71 -14.43 6.68
C SER A 4 -21.62 -13.97 7.65
N GLU A 5 -20.49 -14.68 7.73
CA GLU A 5 -19.34 -14.29 8.57
C GLU A 5 -18.71 -12.95 8.12
N PHE A 6 -18.95 -12.52 6.88
CA PHE A 6 -18.37 -11.31 6.28
C PHE A 6 -19.40 -10.22 5.97
N ALA A 7 -20.60 -10.28 6.56
CA ALA A 7 -21.67 -9.33 6.31
C ALA A 7 -21.27 -7.86 6.57
N ASN A 8 -20.30 -7.65 7.48
CA ASN A 8 -19.79 -6.32 7.84
C ASN A 8 -18.64 -5.83 6.94
N GLY A 9 -18.19 -6.63 5.96
CA GLY A 9 -17.14 -6.26 5.02
C GLY A 9 -15.88 -5.69 5.70
N VAL A 10 -15.47 -4.49 5.27
CA VAL A 10 -14.27 -3.80 5.77
C VAL A 10 -14.53 -2.89 6.98
N ALA A 11 -15.74 -2.92 7.59
CA ALA A 11 -16.12 -1.97 8.64
C ALA A 11 -15.14 -1.91 9.82
N ALA A 12 -14.50 -3.03 10.17
CA ALA A 12 -13.52 -3.09 11.26
C ALA A 12 -12.25 -2.24 11.00
N ILE A 13 -11.95 -1.95 9.73
CA ILE A 13 -10.76 -1.21 9.29
C ILE A 13 -11.10 0.09 8.52
N ALA A 14 -12.39 0.39 8.33
CA ALA A 14 -12.83 1.61 7.67
C ALA A 14 -12.35 2.86 8.42
N GLY A 15 -11.87 3.87 7.67
CA GLY A 15 -11.36 5.13 8.23
C GLY A 15 -10.01 5.03 8.97
N LYS A 16 -9.43 3.83 9.10
CA LYS A 16 -8.10 3.65 9.67
C LYS A 16 -7.03 3.80 8.59
N LYS A 17 -5.89 4.38 8.97
CA LYS A 17 -4.69 4.42 8.12
C LYS A 17 -3.99 3.07 8.15
N ILE A 18 -3.83 2.44 7.00
CA ILE A 18 -3.17 1.13 6.86
C ILE A 18 -1.87 1.34 6.10
N VAL A 19 -0.77 0.94 6.72
CA VAL A 19 0.56 1.03 6.12
C VAL A 19 1.04 -0.37 5.74
N ILE A 20 1.24 -0.61 4.45
CA ILE A 20 1.77 -1.87 3.93
C ILE A 20 3.29 -1.78 3.83
N VAL A 21 4.00 -2.73 4.44
CA VAL A 21 5.46 -2.80 4.37
C VAL A 21 5.88 -3.53 3.09
N GLY A 22 6.50 -2.81 2.15
CA GLY A 22 6.91 -3.36 0.86
C GLY A 22 5.79 -3.37 -0.19
N CYS A 23 6.17 -3.18 -1.46
CA CYS A 23 5.25 -3.18 -2.60
C CYS A 23 5.69 -4.19 -3.68
N GLY A 24 5.78 -5.45 -3.28
CA GLY A 24 5.91 -6.58 -4.22
C GLY A 24 4.56 -6.95 -4.84
N ALA A 25 4.47 -8.09 -5.53
CA ALA A 25 3.25 -8.51 -6.21
C ALA A 25 2.03 -8.60 -5.28
N GLN A 26 2.17 -9.22 -4.10
CA GLN A 26 1.09 -9.32 -3.13
C GLN A 26 0.74 -7.96 -2.54
N GLY A 27 1.75 -7.21 -2.09
CA GLY A 27 1.55 -5.90 -1.47
C GLY A 27 0.81 -4.93 -2.41
N LEU A 28 1.18 -4.90 -3.69
CA LEU A 28 0.53 -4.06 -4.70
C LEU A 28 -0.94 -4.45 -4.89
N ASN A 29 -1.20 -5.72 -5.24
CA ASN A 29 -2.57 -6.14 -5.59
C ASN A 29 -3.50 -6.10 -4.38
N GLN A 30 -3.02 -6.40 -3.18
CA GLN A 30 -3.81 -6.26 -1.97
C GLN A 30 -4.11 -4.79 -1.67
N GLY A 31 -3.14 -3.89 -1.80
CA GLY A 31 -3.38 -2.46 -1.60
C GLY A 31 -4.36 -1.86 -2.62
N LEU A 32 -4.30 -2.29 -3.89
CA LEU A 32 -5.29 -1.91 -4.90
C LEU A 32 -6.70 -2.35 -4.49
N ASN A 33 -6.88 -3.63 -4.18
CA ASN A 33 -8.18 -4.17 -3.76
C ASN A 33 -8.70 -3.50 -2.48
N MET A 34 -7.82 -3.22 -1.50
CA MET A 34 -8.22 -2.57 -0.25
C MET A 34 -8.61 -1.11 -0.47
N ARG A 35 -7.86 -0.37 -1.30
CA ARG A 35 -8.21 1.00 -1.68
C ARG A 35 -9.54 1.05 -2.41
N ASP A 36 -9.75 0.15 -3.37
CA ASP A 36 -11.00 0.06 -4.13
C ASP A 36 -12.16 -0.39 -3.24
N SER A 37 -11.88 -1.08 -2.13
CA SER A 37 -12.83 -1.39 -1.06
C SER A 37 -13.05 -0.23 -0.07
N GLY A 38 -12.46 0.95 -0.29
CA GLY A 38 -12.63 2.14 0.53
C GLY A 38 -11.68 2.29 1.72
N CYS A 39 -10.57 1.54 1.76
CA CYS A 39 -9.55 1.67 2.81
C CYS A 39 -8.51 2.76 2.50
N ASP A 40 -7.96 3.40 3.52
CA ASP A 40 -6.85 4.36 3.40
C ASP A 40 -5.51 3.61 3.46
N ILE A 41 -4.87 3.45 2.30
CA ILE A 41 -3.64 2.66 2.10
C ILE A 41 -2.44 3.54 1.77
N SER A 42 -1.33 3.28 2.46
CA SER A 42 0.00 3.79 2.13
C SER A 42 1.04 2.68 2.19
N TYR A 43 2.22 2.92 1.62
CA TYR A 43 3.34 1.98 1.67
C TYR A 43 4.53 2.55 2.41
N THR A 44 5.25 1.70 3.13
CA THR A 44 6.59 2.01 3.64
C THR A 44 7.61 1.07 3.02
N LEU A 45 8.75 1.62 2.57
CA LEU A 45 9.82 0.87 1.91
C LEU A 45 11.17 1.12 2.61
N ARG A 46 11.95 0.06 2.85
CA ARG A 46 13.23 0.08 3.61
C ARG A 46 14.32 1.04 3.12
N HIS A 47 14.18 1.61 1.92
CA HIS A 47 15.17 2.53 1.32
C HIS A 47 14.51 3.68 0.57
N ALA A 48 13.19 3.86 0.67
CA ALA A 48 12.56 5.06 0.15
C ALA A 48 12.77 6.14 1.21
N THR A 49 13.94 6.78 1.19
CA THR A 49 14.13 7.97 2.03
C THR A 49 13.08 8.99 1.56
N PRO A 50 12.18 9.47 2.44
CA PRO A 50 11.06 10.30 2.02
C PRO A 50 11.51 11.63 1.39
N GLN A 51 12.75 12.05 1.65
CA GLN A 51 13.25 13.35 1.21
C GLN A 51 13.78 13.36 -0.23
N ARG A 52 14.04 12.20 -0.86
CA ARG A 52 14.56 12.19 -2.23
C ARG A 52 14.32 10.86 -2.96
N PRO A 53 13.54 10.85 -4.05
CA PRO A 53 13.49 9.66 -4.90
C PRO A 53 14.90 9.39 -5.44
N PRO A 54 15.38 8.13 -5.47
CA PRO A 54 16.59 7.81 -6.20
C PRO A 54 16.38 8.16 -7.69
N PRO A 55 17.46 8.43 -8.44
CA PRO A 55 17.39 8.63 -9.89
C PRO A 55 16.51 7.55 -10.53
N LEU A 56 15.69 7.92 -11.52
CA LEU A 56 14.84 6.98 -12.28
C LEU A 56 15.52 5.62 -12.62
N PRO A 57 16.79 5.57 -13.09
CA PRO A 57 17.45 4.29 -13.40
C PRO A 57 17.75 3.40 -12.19
N THR A 58 17.70 3.92 -10.96
CA THR A 58 17.96 3.17 -9.72
C THR A 58 16.74 3.05 -8.82
N GLN A 59 15.55 3.46 -9.30
CA GLN A 59 14.31 3.26 -8.57
C GLN A 59 13.98 1.77 -8.47
N ARG A 60 13.74 1.32 -7.24
CA ARG A 60 13.29 -0.04 -6.98
C ARG A 60 11.88 -0.23 -7.54
N ALA A 61 11.60 -1.40 -8.11
CA ALA A 61 10.28 -1.74 -8.63
C ALA A 61 9.15 -1.48 -7.62
N SER A 62 9.39 -1.71 -6.32
CA SER A 62 8.41 -1.42 -5.28
C SER A 62 8.04 0.06 -5.16
N TYR A 63 9.00 0.97 -5.34
CA TYR A 63 8.73 2.41 -5.33
C TYR A 63 7.95 2.84 -6.58
N VAL A 64 8.38 2.35 -7.75
CA VAL A 64 7.70 2.61 -9.03
C VAL A 64 6.27 2.11 -8.97
N ASN A 65 6.04 0.88 -8.52
CA ASN A 65 4.70 0.29 -8.42
C ASN A 65 3.77 1.09 -7.52
N ALA A 66 4.23 1.49 -6.32
CA ALA A 66 3.39 2.24 -5.40
C ALA A 66 3.05 3.64 -5.96
N THR A 67 4.06 4.38 -6.44
CA THR A 67 3.90 5.76 -6.91
C THR A 67 3.14 5.85 -8.23
N SER A 68 3.39 4.94 -9.19
CA SER A 68 2.65 4.90 -10.47
C SER A 68 1.18 4.56 -10.30
N ASN A 69 0.83 3.83 -9.22
CA ASN A 69 -0.54 3.55 -8.84
C ASN A 69 -1.13 4.62 -7.90
N GLY A 70 -0.42 5.72 -7.64
CA GLY A 70 -0.93 6.85 -6.85
C GLY A 70 -0.96 6.63 -5.34
N PHE A 71 -0.23 5.64 -4.81
CA PHE A 71 -0.13 5.45 -3.36
C PHE A 71 0.89 6.39 -2.73
N ALA A 72 0.59 6.84 -1.50
CA ALA A 72 1.56 7.52 -0.66
C ALA A 72 2.67 6.55 -0.23
N VAL A 73 3.93 6.98 -0.31
CA VAL A 73 5.11 6.19 0.08
C VAL A 73 5.91 6.94 1.14
N GLY A 74 6.13 6.29 2.29
CA GLY A 74 7.01 6.74 3.35
C GLY A 74 8.30 5.91 3.45
N GLY A 75 9.27 6.42 4.19
CA GLY A 75 10.42 5.66 4.67
C GLY A 75 10.09 4.97 5.99
N GLY A 76 10.61 3.76 6.18
CA GLY A 76 10.63 3.11 7.50
C GLY A 76 12.00 3.38 8.11
N ASP A 77 12.04 4.18 9.17
CA ASP A 77 13.18 4.25 10.09
C ASP A 77 13.07 3.13 11.14
#